data_AF-A0AAU2HVN5-F1
#
_entry.id   AF-A0AAU2HVN5-F1
#
_cell.length_a   1.000
_cell.length_b   1.000
_cell.length_c   1.000
_cell.angle_alpha   90.00
_cell.angle_beta   90.00
_cell.angle_gamma   90.00
#
_symmetry.space_group_name_H-M   'P 1'
#
loop_
_entity.id
_entity.type
_entity.pdbx_description
1 polymer ?
#
loop_
_entity_poly.entity_id
_entity_poly.type
_entity_poly.pdbx_seq_one_letter_code
_entity_poly.pdbx_strand_id
1 'polypeptide(L)'
;MAEHADHADHPAYPVGLRLSGRRVVVVGGGQVAQRRLPALIAAGADIVLVSPAATPSVEAMADAGEIRWERRPYAEGDLADTWYTLIASDDTTANDAASAEAERTRTWCVRSDNADAATAWTPATGRSEGVTVAVLTTDTHGRDPRHCAAVRDAIVEGLRDGTLAAPHHRTRTPGVALVGGGPGDPDLITVRGRRLLAEADVVIADRLGPRDLLDELPPHVEVIDAAKIPYGRYMAQEAINQALIEHAKAGKAVVRLKGGDPFVFGRGMEEAKALAAEGIACTVVPGISSSISVPGAAGIPVTHRGVAHEFTVVSGHVAPDDERSLVDWPALAQLRGTLVLLMAVDKIGAIARTLIAHGKAPETPVALVQEGTMAAQRRVDATLATVAERAVAEDVRSPAVIVIGDVVAVGASSVSLPAG
;
A
#
# COMPACT_ATOMS: atom_id res chain seq x y z
N MET A 1 -45.33 -30.73 -23.98
CA MET A 1 -44.58 -29.53 -24.38
C MET A 1 -44.78 -28.50 -23.29
N ALA A 2 -43.94 -28.55 -22.25
CA ALA A 2 -43.86 -27.46 -21.28
C ALA A 2 -42.81 -26.49 -21.83
N GLU A 3 -43.22 -25.25 -22.09
CA GLU A 3 -42.33 -24.13 -22.39
C GLU A 3 -41.26 -24.07 -21.29
N HIS A 4 -39.99 -24.18 -21.67
CA HIS A 4 -38.89 -23.81 -20.78
C HIS A 4 -39.05 -22.32 -20.51
N ALA A 5 -39.47 -21.96 -19.29
CA ALA A 5 -39.48 -20.58 -18.86
C ALA A 5 -38.04 -20.06 -18.99
N ASP A 6 -37.89 -18.94 -19.69
CA ASP A 6 -36.62 -18.26 -19.90
C ASP A 6 -36.15 -17.71 -18.55
N HIS A 7 -35.44 -18.53 -17.78
CA HIS A 7 -34.97 -18.21 -16.43
C HIS A 7 -33.97 -17.03 -16.42
N ALA A 8 -33.56 -16.55 -17.59
CA ALA A 8 -32.56 -15.51 -17.79
C ALA A 8 -33.12 -14.07 -17.77
N ASP A 9 -34.35 -13.80 -17.33
CA ASP A 9 -34.84 -12.41 -17.27
C ASP A 9 -34.49 -11.67 -15.95
N HIS A 10 -33.94 -12.38 -14.96
CA HIS A 10 -33.66 -11.81 -13.64
C HIS A 10 -32.20 -11.97 -13.20
N PRO A 11 -31.64 -10.97 -12.48
CA PRO A 11 -30.26 -11.05 -12.02
C PRO A 11 -30.08 -12.16 -10.98
N ALA A 12 -28.86 -12.70 -10.93
CA ALA A 12 -28.49 -13.72 -9.95
C ALA A 12 -28.65 -13.22 -8.51
N TYR A 13 -29.25 -14.02 -7.64
CA TYR A 13 -29.29 -13.71 -6.21
C TYR A 13 -27.95 -14.10 -5.54
N PRO A 14 -27.19 -13.14 -4.97
CA PRO A 14 -25.89 -13.44 -4.39
C PRO A 14 -26.04 -14.18 -3.07
N VAL A 15 -25.50 -15.40 -3.00
CA VAL A 15 -25.44 -16.20 -1.76
C VAL A 15 -24.11 -16.93 -1.66
N GLY A 16 -23.58 -17.03 -0.44
CA GLY A 16 -22.40 -17.85 -0.15
C GLY A 16 -22.78 -19.29 0.19
N LEU A 17 -22.11 -20.26 -0.44
CA LEU A 17 -22.32 -21.69 -0.17
C LEU A 17 -21.29 -22.21 0.83
N ARG A 18 -21.75 -22.91 1.88
CA ARG A 18 -20.86 -23.67 2.78
C ARG A 18 -20.77 -25.11 2.27
N LEU A 19 -19.66 -25.47 1.65
CA LEU A 19 -19.45 -26.79 1.03
C LEU A 19 -18.69 -27.79 1.91
N SER A 20 -18.23 -27.39 3.09
CA SER A 20 -17.49 -28.27 4.01
C SER A 20 -18.22 -29.60 4.25
N GLY A 21 -17.59 -30.71 3.83
CA GLY A 21 -18.12 -32.07 3.93
C GLY A 21 -19.32 -32.38 3.04
N ARG A 22 -19.72 -31.46 2.16
CA ARG A 22 -20.83 -31.67 1.23
C ARG A 22 -20.33 -32.26 -0.08
N ARG A 23 -21.09 -33.22 -0.60
CA ARG A 23 -20.82 -33.85 -1.89
C ARG A 23 -20.94 -32.85 -3.03
N VAL A 24 -19.88 -32.76 -3.84
CA VAL A 24 -19.78 -31.93 -5.04
C VAL A 24 -19.33 -32.80 -6.20
N VAL A 25 -20.05 -32.76 -7.32
CA VAL A 25 -19.68 -33.53 -8.52
C VAL A 25 -19.11 -32.59 -9.58
N VAL A 26 -17.92 -32.90 -10.08
CA VAL A 26 -17.28 -32.19 -11.19
C VAL A 26 -17.29 -33.11 -12.41
N VAL A 27 -17.89 -32.66 -13.51
CA VAL A 27 -17.95 -33.40 -14.77
C VAL A 27 -16.88 -32.85 -15.72
N GLY A 28 -15.93 -33.70 -16.11
CA GLY A 28 -14.79 -33.34 -16.96
C GLY A 28 -13.53 -32.97 -16.16
N GLY A 29 -12.39 -33.54 -16.57
CA GLY A 29 -11.08 -33.39 -15.91
C GLY A 29 -10.08 -32.47 -16.64
N GLY A 30 -10.57 -31.61 -17.54
CA GLY A 30 -9.74 -30.75 -18.39
C GLY A 30 -9.18 -29.51 -17.68
N GLN A 31 -8.63 -28.57 -18.48
CA GLN A 31 -8.05 -27.32 -17.99
C GLN A 31 -9.04 -26.44 -17.22
N VAL A 32 -10.32 -26.49 -17.57
CA VAL A 32 -11.37 -25.75 -16.88
C VAL A 32 -11.54 -26.28 -15.45
N ALA A 33 -11.67 -27.60 -15.29
CA ALA A 33 -11.76 -28.24 -13.97
C ALA A 33 -10.50 -27.98 -13.14
N GLN A 34 -9.30 -28.10 -13.74
CA GLN A 34 -8.02 -27.81 -13.09
C GLN A 34 -7.98 -26.42 -12.43
N ARG A 35 -8.60 -25.40 -13.06
CA ARG A 35 -8.65 -24.03 -12.51
C ARG A 35 -9.70 -23.86 -11.41
N ARG A 36 -10.74 -24.70 -11.38
CA ARG A 36 -11.90 -24.54 -10.48
C ARG A 36 -11.83 -25.42 -9.23
N LEU A 37 -11.19 -26.60 -9.33
CA LEU A 37 -11.02 -27.54 -8.23
C LEU A 37 -10.35 -26.93 -6.99
N PRO A 38 -9.27 -26.14 -7.08
CA PRO A 38 -8.62 -25.57 -5.89
C PRO A 38 -9.57 -24.76 -4.99
N ALA A 39 -10.52 -24.04 -5.57
CA ALA A 39 -11.49 -23.25 -4.81
C ALA A 39 -12.51 -24.13 -4.07
N LEU A 40 -12.92 -25.26 -4.68
CA LEU A 40 -13.83 -26.24 -4.06
C LEU A 40 -13.12 -27.00 -2.94
N ILE A 41 -11.85 -27.39 -3.16
CA ILE A 41 -10.99 -28.04 -2.16
C ILE A 41 -10.80 -27.10 -0.96
N ALA A 42 -10.45 -25.83 -1.20
CA ALA A 42 -10.31 -24.82 -0.15
C ALA A 42 -11.62 -24.53 0.61
N ALA A 43 -12.78 -24.81 0.00
CA ALA A 43 -14.09 -24.72 0.65
C ALA A 43 -14.47 -25.97 1.46
N GLY A 44 -13.62 -27.01 1.45
CA GLY A 44 -13.80 -28.27 2.18
C GLY A 44 -14.80 -29.23 1.55
N ALA A 45 -15.08 -29.10 0.25
CA ALA A 45 -16.02 -29.98 -0.44
C ALA A 45 -15.54 -31.45 -0.48
N ASP A 46 -16.48 -32.41 -0.40
CA ASP A 46 -16.23 -33.82 -0.75
C ASP A 46 -16.44 -33.97 -2.26
N ILE A 47 -15.34 -33.88 -3.00
CA ILE A 47 -15.37 -33.75 -4.46
C ILE A 47 -15.27 -35.13 -5.12
N VAL A 48 -16.21 -35.40 -6.02
CA VAL A 48 -16.17 -36.52 -6.96
C VAL A 48 -16.00 -35.97 -8.37
N LEU A 49 -14.86 -36.25 -9.00
CA LEU A 49 -14.59 -35.98 -10.41
C LEU A 49 -15.07 -37.16 -11.24
N VAL A 50 -15.97 -36.91 -12.20
CA VAL A 50 -16.41 -37.89 -13.20
C VAL A 50 -15.84 -37.48 -14.55
N SER A 51 -14.85 -38.23 -15.03
CA SER A 51 -14.21 -37.95 -16.32
C SER A 51 -13.39 -39.15 -16.81
N PRO A 52 -13.44 -39.52 -18.10
CA PRO A 52 -12.59 -40.59 -18.66
C PRO A 52 -11.10 -40.29 -18.57
N ALA A 53 -10.74 -39.01 -18.67
CA ALA A 53 -9.37 -38.52 -18.64
C ALA A 53 -9.27 -37.21 -17.84
N ALA A 54 -8.09 -36.90 -17.32
CA ALA A 54 -7.83 -35.67 -16.59
C ALA A 54 -6.45 -35.11 -16.96
N THR A 55 -6.22 -33.82 -16.71
CA THR A 55 -4.88 -33.24 -16.85
C THR A 55 -3.95 -33.80 -15.76
N PRO A 56 -2.62 -33.78 -15.96
CA PRO A 56 -1.67 -34.26 -14.94
C PRO A 56 -1.83 -33.57 -13.58
N SER A 57 -2.20 -32.28 -13.56
CA SER A 57 -2.44 -31.56 -12.31
C SER A 57 -3.69 -32.04 -11.58
N VAL A 58 -4.75 -32.43 -12.31
CA VAL A 58 -5.98 -32.96 -11.71
C VAL A 58 -5.76 -34.40 -11.24
N GLU A 59 -5.00 -35.21 -11.98
CA GLU A 59 -4.59 -36.54 -11.55
C GLU A 59 -3.76 -36.48 -10.25
N ALA A 60 -2.82 -35.53 -10.15
CA ALA A 60 -2.06 -35.32 -8.92
C ALA A 60 -2.94 -34.96 -7.69
N MET A 61 -4.02 -34.19 -7.88
CA MET A 61 -4.99 -33.90 -6.80
C MET A 61 -5.73 -35.17 -6.34
N ALA A 62 -6.05 -36.07 -7.29
CA ALA A 62 -6.67 -37.35 -6.97
C ALA A 62 -5.69 -38.28 -6.23
N ASP A 63 -4.45 -38.36 -6.69
CA ASP A 63 -3.39 -39.16 -6.07
C ASP A 63 -3.04 -38.68 -4.65
N ALA A 64 -3.15 -37.37 -4.41
CA ALA A 64 -3.01 -36.77 -3.08
C ALA A 64 -4.22 -37.01 -2.15
N GLY A 65 -5.31 -37.60 -2.67
CA GLY A 65 -6.54 -37.85 -1.92
C GLY A 65 -7.40 -36.60 -1.70
N GLU A 66 -7.14 -35.50 -2.41
CA GLU A 66 -7.91 -34.25 -2.31
C GLU A 66 -9.27 -34.36 -3.01
N ILE A 67 -9.37 -35.25 -4.01
CA ILE A 67 -10.60 -35.54 -4.77
C ILE A 67 -10.73 -37.04 -5.01
N ARG A 68 -11.96 -37.54 -5.17
CA ARG A 68 -12.24 -38.89 -5.68
C ARG A 68 -12.44 -38.84 -7.18
N TRP A 69 -11.75 -39.68 -7.94
CA TRP A 69 -11.84 -39.70 -9.39
C TRP A 69 -12.47 -40.98 -9.94
N GLU A 70 -13.64 -40.84 -10.52
CA GLU A 70 -14.33 -41.85 -11.32
C GLU A 70 -13.87 -41.76 -12.78
N ARG A 71 -12.96 -42.67 -13.18
CA ARG A 71 -12.32 -42.71 -14.51
C ARG A 71 -13.25 -43.25 -15.61
N ARG A 72 -14.39 -42.59 -15.83
CA ARG A 72 -15.41 -42.98 -16.81
C ARG A 72 -16.22 -41.77 -17.31
N PRO A 73 -16.98 -41.91 -18.41
CA PRO A 73 -17.96 -40.91 -18.82
C PRO A 73 -19.05 -40.71 -17.77
N TYR A 74 -19.70 -39.55 -17.83
CA TYR A 74 -20.89 -39.25 -17.06
C TYR A 74 -22.02 -40.25 -17.38
N ALA A 75 -22.76 -40.66 -16.35
CA ALA A 75 -23.96 -41.47 -16.47
C ALA A 75 -25.08 -40.90 -15.60
N GLU A 76 -26.34 -41.12 -16.01
CA GLU A 76 -27.49 -40.68 -15.22
C GLU A 76 -27.47 -41.34 -13.82
N GLY A 77 -27.69 -40.55 -12.79
CA GLY A 77 -27.60 -40.95 -11.38
C GLY A 77 -26.29 -40.55 -10.70
N ASP A 78 -25.29 -40.06 -11.43
CA ASP A 78 -24.02 -39.59 -10.86
C ASP A 78 -24.20 -38.38 -9.92
N LEU A 79 -25.27 -37.61 -10.10
CA LEU A 79 -25.61 -36.45 -9.26
C LEU A 79 -26.47 -36.82 -8.04
N ALA A 80 -26.71 -38.11 -7.78
CA ALA A 80 -27.40 -38.54 -6.56
C ALA A 80 -26.72 -37.95 -5.30
N ASP A 81 -27.55 -37.45 -4.37
CA ASP A 81 -27.15 -36.82 -3.11
C ASP A 81 -26.12 -35.68 -3.25
N THR A 82 -26.13 -34.99 -4.39
CA THR A 82 -25.18 -33.91 -4.69
C THR A 82 -25.77 -32.54 -4.33
N TRP A 83 -24.97 -31.67 -3.71
CA TRP A 83 -25.41 -30.32 -3.35
C TRP A 83 -25.11 -29.29 -4.45
N TYR A 84 -24.02 -29.51 -5.16
CA TYR A 84 -23.48 -28.60 -6.15
C TYR A 84 -22.74 -29.39 -7.22
N THR A 85 -22.96 -29.05 -8.49
CA THR A 85 -22.24 -29.65 -9.61
C THR A 85 -21.56 -28.59 -10.47
N LEU A 86 -20.36 -28.91 -10.94
CA LEU A 86 -19.59 -28.12 -11.89
C LEU A 86 -19.39 -28.94 -13.16
N ILE A 87 -19.99 -28.47 -14.25
CA ILE A 87 -19.83 -29.05 -15.58
C ILE A 87 -18.72 -28.30 -16.30
N ALA A 88 -17.64 -29.02 -16.63
CA ALA A 88 -16.39 -28.52 -17.17
C ALA A 88 -15.80 -29.49 -18.20
N SER A 89 -16.66 -30.13 -18.99
CA SER A 89 -16.30 -31.09 -20.04
C SER A 89 -16.59 -30.53 -21.44
N ASP A 90 -15.92 -31.08 -22.46
CA ASP A 90 -16.18 -30.75 -23.86
C ASP A 90 -17.27 -31.65 -24.50
N ASP A 91 -17.81 -32.62 -23.76
CA ASP A 91 -18.90 -33.48 -24.21
C ASP A 91 -20.25 -32.80 -23.96
N THR A 92 -20.79 -32.19 -25.02
CA THR A 92 -22.06 -31.45 -24.96
C THR A 92 -23.23 -32.35 -24.55
N THR A 93 -23.22 -33.63 -24.96
CA THR A 93 -24.31 -34.56 -24.63
C THR A 93 -24.30 -34.91 -23.15
N ALA A 94 -23.11 -35.17 -22.60
CA ALA A 94 -22.93 -35.39 -21.17
C ALA A 94 -23.28 -34.12 -20.35
N ASN A 95 -22.85 -32.94 -20.82
CA ASN A 95 -23.14 -31.67 -20.16
C ASN A 95 -24.64 -31.40 -20.09
N ASP A 96 -25.39 -31.63 -21.17
CA ASP A 96 -26.84 -31.42 -21.19
C ASP A 96 -27.58 -32.45 -20.33
N ALA A 97 -27.14 -33.72 -20.36
CA ALA A 97 -27.69 -34.76 -19.48
C ALA A 97 -27.48 -34.43 -17.99
N ALA A 98 -26.27 -34.04 -17.61
CA ALA A 98 -25.93 -33.64 -16.25
C ALA A 98 -26.69 -32.37 -15.81
N SER A 99 -26.81 -31.38 -16.69
CA SER A 99 -27.57 -30.16 -16.44
C SER A 99 -29.05 -30.46 -16.19
N ALA A 100 -29.65 -31.32 -17.02
CA ALA A 100 -31.06 -31.71 -16.88
C ALA A 100 -31.29 -32.54 -15.60
N GLU A 101 -30.38 -33.44 -15.25
CA GLU A 101 -30.45 -34.20 -13.99
C GLU A 101 -30.30 -33.30 -12.78
N ALA A 102 -29.39 -32.32 -12.81
CA ALA A 102 -29.22 -31.36 -11.74
C ALA A 102 -30.51 -30.60 -11.45
N GLU A 103 -31.23 -30.15 -12.49
CA GLU A 103 -32.53 -29.49 -12.35
C GLU A 103 -33.58 -30.43 -11.73
N ARG A 104 -33.72 -31.66 -12.24
CA ARG A 104 -34.67 -32.65 -11.69
C ARG A 104 -34.41 -32.97 -10.21
N THR A 105 -33.14 -33.03 -9.82
CA THR A 105 -32.69 -33.37 -8.47
C THR A 105 -32.56 -32.17 -7.53
N ARG A 106 -32.78 -30.95 -8.03
CA ARG A 106 -32.62 -29.67 -7.29
C ARG A 106 -31.19 -29.44 -6.81
N THR A 107 -30.24 -29.85 -7.64
CA THR A 107 -28.79 -29.62 -7.45
C THR A 107 -28.40 -28.31 -8.13
N TRP A 108 -27.70 -27.43 -7.43
CA TRP A 108 -27.16 -26.21 -8.06
C TRP A 108 -26.08 -26.58 -9.09
N CYS A 109 -26.26 -26.12 -10.32
CA CYS A 109 -25.44 -26.50 -11.46
C CYS A 109 -24.74 -25.28 -12.05
N VAL A 110 -23.41 -25.33 -12.10
CA VAL A 110 -22.59 -24.38 -12.84
C VAL A 110 -22.08 -25.03 -14.11
N ARG A 111 -22.28 -24.36 -15.24
CA ARG A 111 -21.78 -24.78 -16.54
C ARG A 111 -20.70 -23.85 -17.05
N SER A 112 -19.60 -24.44 -17.53
CA SER A 112 -18.48 -23.68 -18.09
C SER A 112 -18.61 -23.44 -19.59
N ASP A 113 -19.40 -24.27 -20.27
CA ASP A 113 -19.65 -24.25 -21.71
C ASP A 113 -20.86 -23.36 -22.07
N ASN A 114 -21.90 -23.37 -21.26
CA ASN A 114 -23.12 -22.59 -21.48
C ASN A 114 -23.66 -22.02 -20.17
N ALA A 115 -23.42 -20.74 -19.93
CA ALA A 115 -23.85 -20.07 -18.70
C ALA A 115 -25.38 -19.84 -18.63
N ASP A 116 -26.11 -19.87 -19.75
CA ASP A 116 -27.56 -19.66 -19.77
C ASP A 116 -28.32 -20.93 -19.36
N ALA A 117 -27.72 -22.10 -19.58
CA ALA A 117 -28.24 -23.38 -19.11
C ALA A 117 -27.83 -23.73 -17.66
N ALA A 118 -27.14 -22.83 -16.95
CA ALA A 118 -26.71 -23.05 -15.57
C ALA A 118 -27.75 -22.51 -14.58
N THR A 119 -27.95 -23.21 -13.46
CA THR A 119 -28.84 -22.78 -12.37
C THR A 119 -28.10 -21.97 -11.30
N ALA A 120 -26.76 -21.98 -11.34
CA ALA A 120 -25.90 -21.17 -10.50
C ALA A 120 -24.74 -20.58 -11.31
N TRP A 121 -24.17 -19.48 -10.82
CA TRP A 121 -22.99 -18.87 -11.42
C TRP A 121 -21.90 -18.67 -10.38
N THR A 122 -20.66 -18.96 -10.78
CA THR A 122 -19.48 -18.64 -9.96
C THR A 122 -19.04 -17.21 -10.25
N PRO A 123 -19.13 -16.28 -9.29
CA PRO A 123 -18.67 -14.90 -9.48
C PRO A 123 -17.17 -14.82 -9.75
N ALA A 124 -16.74 -13.66 -10.26
CA ALA A 124 -15.35 -13.27 -10.14
C ALA A 124 -15.06 -12.99 -8.65
N THR A 125 -14.24 -13.83 -8.04
CA THR A 125 -13.93 -13.74 -6.61
C THR A 125 -12.50 -13.33 -6.35
N GLY A 126 -12.31 -12.53 -5.31
CA GLY A 126 -11.02 -12.13 -4.79
C GLY A 126 -11.07 -12.06 -3.27
N ARG A 127 -9.91 -12.07 -2.62
CA ARG A 127 -9.81 -11.98 -1.16
C ARG A 127 -8.83 -10.88 -0.78
N SER A 128 -9.23 -10.06 0.18
CA SER A 128 -8.38 -9.06 0.83
C SER A 128 -8.76 -8.99 2.31
N GLU A 129 -7.75 -8.98 3.19
CA GLU A 129 -7.90 -8.76 4.64
C GLU A 129 -9.01 -9.59 5.33
N GLY A 130 -9.16 -10.86 4.95
CA GLY A 130 -10.16 -11.76 5.55
C GLY A 130 -11.59 -11.58 4.99
N VAL A 131 -11.78 -10.65 4.06
CA VAL A 131 -13.03 -10.45 3.31
C VAL A 131 -12.96 -11.14 1.94
N THR A 132 -14.09 -11.67 1.48
CA THR A 132 -14.25 -12.15 0.10
C THR A 132 -15.03 -11.12 -0.69
N VAL A 133 -14.46 -10.64 -1.79
CA VAL A 133 -15.14 -9.81 -2.79
C VAL A 133 -15.65 -10.74 -3.88
N ALA A 134 -16.94 -10.65 -4.21
CA ALA A 134 -17.57 -11.43 -5.26
C ALA A 134 -18.34 -10.50 -6.20
N VAL A 135 -17.99 -10.51 -7.48
CA VAL A 135 -18.60 -9.66 -8.51
C VAL A 135 -19.43 -10.53 -9.47
N LEU A 136 -20.73 -10.23 -9.53
CA LEU A 136 -21.70 -10.78 -10.47
C LEU A 136 -22.19 -9.66 -11.38
N THR A 137 -22.45 -9.98 -12.65
CA THR A 137 -23.15 -9.06 -13.54
C THR A 137 -24.66 -9.11 -13.28
N THR A 138 -25.33 -7.97 -13.39
CA THR A 138 -26.79 -7.88 -13.43
C THR A 138 -27.35 -8.13 -14.83
N ASP A 139 -26.51 -8.01 -15.86
CA ASP A 139 -26.89 -8.26 -17.24
C ASP A 139 -26.99 -9.77 -17.45
N THR A 140 -28.19 -10.23 -17.74
CA THR A 140 -28.46 -11.64 -17.97
C THR A 140 -28.09 -12.07 -19.39
N HIS A 141 -28.16 -11.13 -20.33
CA HIS A 141 -27.79 -11.28 -21.75
C HIS A 141 -26.50 -10.51 -22.05
N GLY A 142 -25.57 -11.10 -22.81
CA GLY A 142 -24.33 -10.41 -23.21
C GLY A 142 -23.31 -10.25 -22.08
N ARG A 143 -23.19 -11.25 -21.22
CA ARG A 143 -22.31 -11.23 -20.04
C ARG A 143 -20.85 -11.01 -20.42
N ASP A 144 -20.17 -10.15 -19.66
CA ASP A 144 -18.73 -9.93 -19.78
C ASP A 144 -17.98 -10.42 -18.53
N PRO A 145 -17.55 -11.70 -18.50
CA PRO A 145 -16.74 -12.23 -17.41
C PRO A 145 -15.41 -11.49 -17.21
N ARG A 146 -14.86 -10.85 -18.25
CA ARG A 146 -13.60 -10.10 -18.16
C ARG A 146 -13.85 -8.77 -17.45
N HIS A 147 -14.97 -8.12 -17.69
CA HIS A 147 -15.35 -6.92 -16.94
C HIS A 147 -15.57 -7.24 -15.45
N CYS A 148 -16.31 -8.30 -15.11
CA CYS A 148 -16.46 -8.73 -13.71
C CYS A 148 -15.10 -9.03 -13.04
N ALA A 149 -14.20 -9.67 -13.76
CA ALA A 149 -12.83 -9.91 -13.32
C ALA A 149 -12.05 -8.62 -13.08
N ALA A 150 -12.11 -7.66 -14.01
CA ALA A 150 -11.44 -6.37 -13.89
C ALA A 150 -11.98 -5.53 -12.73
N VAL A 151 -13.29 -5.50 -12.51
CA VAL A 151 -13.92 -4.83 -11.36
C VAL A 151 -13.46 -5.47 -10.05
N ARG A 152 -13.46 -6.81 -9.97
CA ARG A 152 -12.95 -7.53 -8.80
C ARG A 152 -11.47 -7.21 -8.57
N ASP A 153 -10.63 -7.20 -9.61
CA ASP A 153 -9.21 -6.87 -9.49
C ASP A 153 -9.00 -5.45 -8.99
N ALA A 154 -9.73 -4.47 -9.54
CA ALA A 154 -9.69 -3.08 -9.07
C ALA A 154 -10.11 -2.94 -7.60
N ILE A 155 -11.15 -3.65 -7.16
CA ILE A 155 -11.58 -3.63 -5.75
C ILE A 155 -10.53 -4.27 -4.84
N VAL A 156 -9.99 -5.44 -5.23
CA VAL A 156 -8.99 -6.15 -4.42
C VAL A 156 -7.69 -5.36 -4.34
N GLU A 157 -7.24 -4.78 -5.45
CA GLU A 157 -6.06 -3.92 -5.51
C GLU A 157 -6.27 -2.67 -4.66
N GLY A 158 -7.41 -2.00 -4.82
CA GLY A 158 -7.73 -0.80 -4.07
C GLY A 158 -7.82 -1.02 -2.55
N LEU A 159 -8.31 -2.19 -2.13
CA LEU A 159 -8.28 -2.59 -0.72
C LEU A 159 -6.86 -2.90 -0.22
N ARG A 160 -5.95 -3.35 -1.10
CA ARG A 160 -4.57 -3.69 -0.74
C ARG A 160 -3.66 -2.47 -0.69
N ASP A 161 -3.79 -1.55 -1.63
CA ASP A 161 -2.98 -0.32 -1.70
C ASP A 161 -3.54 0.81 -0.82
N GLY A 162 -4.78 0.66 -0.35
CA GLY A 162 -5.46 1.61 0.55
C GLY A 162 -6.18 2.74 -0.16
N THR A 163 -6.35 2.69 -1.49
CA THR A 163 -7.19 3.65 -2.24
C THR A 163 -8.68 3.42 -2.02
N LEU A 164 -9.10 2.20 -1.66
CA LEU A 164 -10.44 1.90 -1.17
C LEU A 164 -10.43 1.73 0.35
N ALA A 165 -11.02 2.70 1.05
CA ALA A 165 -11.17 2.64 2.50
C ALA A 165 -12.31 1.68 2.90
N ALA A 166 -11.97 0.58 3.58
CA ALA A 166 -12.92 -0.34 4.20
C ALA A 166 -12.53 -0.60 5.67
N PRO A 167 -12.82 0.34 6.60
CA PRO A 167 -12.31 0.27 7.97
C PRO A 167 -12.83 -0.96 8.72
N HIS A 168 -11.96 -1.64 9.47
CA HIS A 168 -12.36 -2.69 10.40
C HIS A 168 -13.03 -2.09 11.64
N HIS A 169 -14.36 -2.21 11.76
CA HIS A 169 -15.11 -1.69 12.90
C HIS A 169 -14.98 -2.51 14.21
N ARG A 170 -14.53 -3.77 14.17
CA ARG A 170 -14.60 -4.71 15.32
C ARG A 170 -13.26 -5.08 15.97
N THR A 171 -12.13 -4.66 15.40
CA THR A 171 -10.80 -4.99 15.91
C THR A 171 -9.91 -3.75 15.90
N ARG A 172 -10.34 -2.69 16.58
CA ARG A 172 -9.45 -1.56 16.87
C ARG A 172 -8.56 -1.98 18.04
N THR A 173 -7.30 -2.29 17.76
CA THR A 173 -6.30 -2.47 18.82
C THR A 173 -5.93 -1.08 19.32
N PRO A 174 -6.28 -0.72 20.58
CA PRO A 174 -5.90 0.57 21.13
C PRO A 174 -4.38 0.73 21.13
N GLY A 175 -3.89 1.92 20.82
CA GLY A 175 -2.46 2.19 20.75
C GLY A 175 -2.13 3.36 19.85
N VAL A 176 -0.84 3.59 19.67
CA VAL A 176 -0.32 4.69 18.85
C VAL A 176 0.47 4.13 17.67
N ALA A 177 0.23 4.67 16.48
CA ALA A 177 1.08 4.45 15.32
C ALA A 177 1.84 5.73 14.97
N LEU A 178 3.18 5.70 15.03
CA LEU A 178 4.03 6.74 14.48
C LEU A 178 4.22 6.48 12.99
N VAL A 179 3.62 7.30 12.14
CA VAL A 179 3.58 7.08 10.68
C VAL A 179 4.37 8.17 9.97
N GLY A 180 5.36 7.76 9.19
CA GLY A 180 6.03 8.63 8.24
C GLY A 180 5.16 8.92 7.02
N GLY A 181 4.75 10.17 6.86
CA GLY A 181 3.93 10.65 5.75
C GLY A 181 4.71 10.88 4.46
N GLY A 182 6.04 10.81 4.48
CA GLY A 182 6.84 11.13 3.30
C GLY A 182 7.15 12.63 3.16
N PRO A 183 7.86 13.03 2.10
CA PRO A 183 8.47 14.36 1.98
C PRO A 183 7.49 15.50 1.68
N GLY A 184 6.28 15.20 1.19
CA GLY A 184 5.29 16.20 0.82
C GLY A 184 4.15 15.61 -0.02
N ASP A 185 4.49 15.00 -1.16
CA ASP A 185 3.51 14.33 -2.04
C ASP A 185 2.74 13.22 -1.28
N PRO A 186 1.38 13.26 -1.26
CA PRO A 186 0.56 12.25 -0.58
C PRO A 186 0.75 10.83 -1.10
N ASP A 187 1.17 10.64 -2.36
CA ASP A 187 1.40 9.32 -2.94
C ASP A 187 2.73 8.68 -2.49
N LEU A 188 3.60 9.46 -1.82
CA LEU A 188 4.83 8.95 -1.22
C LEU A 188 4.63 8.42 0.21
N ILE A 189 3.40 8.42 0.74
CA ILE A 189 3.09 7.65 1.95
C ILE A 189 3.16 6.15 1.65
N THR A 190 3.59 5.35 2.62
CA THR A 190 3.54 3.90 2.49
C THR A 190 2.09 3.38 2.55
N VAL A 191 1.82 2.27 1.86
CA VAL A 191 0.52 1.56 1.94
C VAL A 191 0.08 1.31 3.39
N ARG A 192 1.02 0.89 4.25
CA ARG A 192 0.75 0.68 5.68
C ARG A 192 0.38 1.97 6.40
N GLY A 193 1.02 3.08 6.05
CA GLY A 193 0.70 4.40 6.59
C GLY A 193 -0.70 4.86 6.20
N ARG A 194 -1.06 4.74 4.91
CA ARG A 194 -2.39 5.08 4.38
C ARG A 194 -3.49 4.26 5.06
N ARG A 195 -3.28 2.94 5.21
CA ARG A 195 -4.24 2.06 5.91
C ARG A 195 -4.47 2.48 7.36
N LEU A 196 -3.41 2.78 8.12
CA LEU A 196 -3.55 3.19 9.51
C LEU A 196 -4.21 4.56 9.66
N LEU A 197 -3.99 5.49 8.73
CA LEU A 197 -4.71 6.76 8.68
C LEU A 197 -6.22 6.55 8.46
N ALA A 198 -6.60 5.65 7.55
CA ALA A 198 -8.01 5.33 7.28
C ALA A 198 -8.72 4.64 8.45
N GLU A 199 -7.97 3.96 9.32
CA GLU A 199 -8.48 3.26 10.51
C GLU A 199 -8.46 4.11 11.79
N ALA A 200 -7.79 5.28 11.77
CA ALA A 200 -7.55 6.10 12.95
C ALA A 200 -8.84 6.69 13.54
N ASP A 201 -8.89 6.80 14.86
CA ASP A 201 -9.87 7.64 15.56
C ASP A 201 -9.36 9.08 15.67
N VAL A 202 -8.05 9.24 15.83
CA VAL A 202 -7.38 10.51 16.05
C VAL A 202 -6.10 10.55 15.23
N VAL A 203 -5.89 11.63 14.49
CA VAL A 203 -4.65 11.91 13.77
C VAL A 203 -4.01 13.17 14.37
N ILE A 204 -2.83 13.00 14.97
CA ILE A 204 -1.99 14.09 15.48
C ILE A 204 -0.91 14.37 14.44
N ALA A 205 -1.04 15.46 13.69
CA ALA A 205 -0.17 15.77 12.55
C ALA A 205 0.77 16.95 12.81
N ASP A 206 1.99 16.86 12.31
CA ASP A 206 2.93 18.00 12.28
C ASP A 206 2.66 18.95 11.12
N ARG A 207 3.13 20.20 11.27
CA ARG A 207 3.07 21.22 10.21
C ARG A 207 3.73 20.78 8.89
N LEU A 208 4.77 19.94 8.98
CA LEU A 208 5.61 19.45 7.88
C LEU A 208 5.12 18.14 7.26
N GLY A 209 4.00 17.56 7.76
CA GLY A 209 3.40 16.39 7.15
C GLY A 209 2.62 16.74 5.87
N PRO A 210 2.33 15.75 5.00
CA PRO A 210 1.46 15.94 3.84
C PRO A 210 0.08 16.35 4.33
N ARG A 211 -0.31 17.61 4.09
CA ARG A 211 -1.61 18.12 4.55
C ARG A 211 -2.75 17.56 3.72
N ASP A 212 -2.50 17.30 2.45
CA ASP A 212 -3.47 16.75 1.51
C ASP A 212 -3.98 15.38 2.00
N LEU A 213 -3.13 14.59 2.68
CA LEU A 213 -3.55 13.34 3.33
C LEU A 213 -4.58 13.55 4.44
N LEU A 214 -4.62 14.72 5.08
CA LEU A 214 -5.59 15.03 6.12
C LEU A 214 -6.97 15.34 5.53
N ASP A 215 -7.01 15.89 4.31
CA ASP A 215 -8.25 16.20 3.60
C ASP A 215 -8.98 14.93 3.11
N GLU A 216 -8.22 13.84 2.90
CA GLU A 216 -8.75 12.52 2.54
C GLU A 216 -9.30 11.72 3.75
N LEU A 217 -9.10 12.21 4.98
CA LEU A 217 -9.50 11.46 6.17
C LEU A 217 -11.03 11.38 6.31
N PRO A 218 -11.57 10.25 6.79
CA PRO A 218 -12.99 10.12 7.05
C PRO A 218 -13.51 11.21 8.01
N PRO A 219 -14.76 11.71 7.85
CA PRO A 219 -15.30 12.81 8.67
C PRO A 219 -15.38 12.56 10.18
N HIS A 220 -15.28 11.30 10.61
CA HIS A 220 -15.32 10.91 12.01
C HIS A 220 -13.95 10.97 12.69
N VAL A 221 -12.86 11.15 11.94
CA VAL A 221 -11.50 11.19 12.46
C VAL A 221 -11.23 12.57 13.07
N GLU A 222 -10.80 12.59 14.32
CA GLU A 222 -10.39 13.81 15.01
C GLU A 222 -8.98 14.22 14.58
N VAL A 223 -8.81 15.38 13.95
CA VAL A 223 -7.50 15.87 13.50
C VAL A 223 -6.97 16.94 14.47
N ILE A 224 -5.81 16.67 15.06
CA ILE A 224 -5.12 17.57 15.99
C ILE A 224 -3.84 18.08 15.33
N ASP A 225 -3.78 19.40 15.10
CA ASP A 225 -2.58 20.06 14.60
C ASP A 225 -1.59 20.28 15.75
N ALA A 226 -0.47 19.56 15.71
CA ALA A 226 0.58 19.64 16.71
C ALA A 226 1.17 21.06 16.86
N ALA A 227 1.09 21.89 15.81
CA ALA A 227 1.61 23.25 15.81
C ALA A 227 0.66 24.28 16.47
N LYS A 228 -0.59 23.90 16.75
CA LYS A 228 -1.57 24.74 17.47
C LYS A 228 -1.62 24.44 18.96
N ILE A 229 -0.82 23.50 19.44
CA ILE A 229 -0.78 23.13 20.86
C ILE A 229 -0.10 24.27 21.66
N PRO A 230 -0.73 24.83 22.71
CA PRO A 230 -0.42 26.20 23.17
C PRO A 230 0.80 26.27 24.11
N TYR A 231 2.04 26.01 23.68
CA TYR A 231 3.22 26.20 24.52
C TYR A 231 4.52 26.49 23.73
N GLY A 232 5.57 27.00 24.39
CA GLY A 232 6.90 27.21 23.77
C GLY A 232 7.54 25.91 23.24
N ARG A 233 8.51 25.98 22.31
CA ARG A 233 9.04 24.81 21.54
C ARG A 233 9.39 23.56 22.38
N TYR A 234 9.92 23.70 23.60
CA TYR A 234 10.26 22.57 24.47
C TYR A 234 9.01 21.93 25.08
N MET A 235 8.15 22.77 25.66
CA MET A 235 6.83 22.40 26.18
C MET A 235 5.90 21.84 25.09
N ALA A 236 6.11 22.23 23.82
CA ALA A 236 5.34 21.73 22.70
C ALA A 236 5.54 20.23 22.47
N GLN A 237 6.73 19.67 22.70
CA GLN A 237 6.94 18.22 22.54
C GLN A 237 6.31 17.42 23.67
N GLU A 238 6.46 17.86 24.91
CA GLU A 238 5.80 17.22 26.05
C GLU A 238 4.28 17.25 25.88
N ALA A 239 3.73 18.34 25.37
CA ALA A 239 2.31 18.44 25.08
C ALA A 239 1.86 17.50 23.94
N ILE A 240 2.67 17.29 22.89
CA ILE A 240 2.41 16.27 21.86
C ILE A 240 2.44 14.87 22.49
N ASN A 241 3.46 14.56 23.29
CA ASN A 241 3.56 13.26 23.97
C ASN A 241 2.33 13.01 24.86
N GLN A 242 1.93 14.03 25.61
CA GLN A 242 0.76 13.96 26.48
C GLN A 242 -0.54 13.75 25.68
N ALA A 243 -0.72 14.46 24.57
CA ALA A 243 -1.86 14.25 23.69
C ALA A 243 -1.91 12.81 23.15
N LEU A 244 -0.77 12.25 22.73
CA LEU A 244 -0.70 10.84 22.29
C LEU A 244 -1.11 9.88 23.42
N ILE A 245 -0.60 10.10 24.63
CA ILE A 245 -0.87 9.29 25.82
C ILE A 245 -2.36 9.36 26.21
N GLU A 246 -2.94 10.55 26.25
CA GLU A 246 -4.33 10.77 26.66
C GLU A 246 -5.31 10.07 25.72
N HIS A 247 -5.14 10.23 24.40
CA HIS A 247 -6.02 9.62 23.43
C HIS A 247 -5.88 8.09 23.41
N ALA A 248 -4.66 7.58 23.54
CA ALA A 248 -4.45 6.13 23.63
C ALA A 248 -5.03 5.54 24.91
N LYS A 249 -4.90 6.21 26.06
CA LYS A 249 -5.53 5.79 27.34
C LYS A 249 -7.06 5.87 27.30
N ALA A 250 -7.63 6.74 26.46
CA ALA A 250 -9.05 6.75 26.17
C ALA A 250 -9.51 5.59 25.25
N GLY A 251 -8.60 4.68 24.88
CA GLY A 251 -8.91 3.51 24.06
C GLY A 251 -8.99 3.81 22.56
N LYS A 252 -8.58 5.00 22.11
CA LYS A 252 -8.62 5.41 20.71
C LYS A 252 -7.45 4.81 19.92
N ALA A 253 -7.67 4.53 18.64
CA ALA A 253 -6.59 4.26 17.68
C ALA A 253 -5.98 5.59 17.24
N VAL A 254 -4.74 5.87 17.67
CA VAL A 254 -4.09 7.16 17.45
C VAL A 254 -3.02 7.03 16.38
N VAL A 255 -3.05 7.88 15.36
CA VAL A 255 -1.96 8.04 14.39
C VAL A 255 -1.23 9.35 14.65
N ARG A 256 0.08 9.25 14.84
CA ARG A 256 1.00 10.38 14.85
C ARG A 256 1.62 10.51 13.45
N LEU A 257 1.06 11.40 12.63
CA LEU A 257 1.53 11.61 11.26
C LEU A 257 2.70 12.61 11.25
N LYS A 258 3.85 12.15 10.79
CA LYS A 258 5.11 12.91 10.79
C LYS A 258 5.60 13.12 9.36
N GLY A 259 6.10 14.31 9.04
CA GLY A 259 6.76 14.55 7.76
C GLY A 259 8.03 13.72 7.60
N GLY A 260 8.28 13.20 6.40
CA GLY A 260 9.41 12.34 6.09
C GLY A 260 9.31 10.99 6.81
N ASP A 261 10.37 10.64 7.53
CA ASP A 261 10.48 9.42 8.34
C ASP A 261 10.46 9.75 9.85
N PRO A 262 9.76 8.97 10.70
CA PRO A 262 9.66 9.25 12.13
C PRO A 262 11.00 9.35 12.87
N PHE A 263 12.03 8.64 12.41
CA PHE A 263 13.32 8.52 13.09
C PHE A 263 14.45 9.30 12.43
N VAL A 264 14.23 9.92 11.26
CA VAL A 264 15.19 10.85 10.65
C VAL A 264 14.88 12.27 11.08
N PHE A 265 15.53 12.72 12.17
CA PHE A 265 15.33 14.04 12.80
C PHE A 265 13.87 14.40 13.16
N GLY A 266 12.96 13.42 13.13
CA GLY A 266 11.54 13.60 13.45
C GLY A 266 11.21 13.48 14.95
N ARG A 267 12.17 13.17 15.81
CA ARG A 267 11.96 12.94 17.27
C ARG A 267 11.02 11.77 17.61
N GLY A 268 10.73 10.87 16.66
CA GLY A 268 9.81 9.75 16.89
C GLY A 268 10.23 8.82 18.03
N MET A 269 11.53 8.68 18.30
CA MET A 269 12.00 7.84 19.41
C MET A 269 11.71 8.46 20.79
N GLU A 270 11.67 9.80 20.89
CA GLU A 270 11.25 10.47 22.13
C GLU A 270 9.76 10.20 22.40
N GLU A 271 8.93 10.33 21.36
CA GLU A 271 7.49 10.01 21.41
C GLU A 271 7.26 8.54 21.78
N ALA A 272 7.98 7.60 21.14
CA ALA A 272 7.88 6.17 21.44
C ALA A 272 8.30 5.82 22.88
N LYS A 273 9.36 6.46 23.40
CA LYS A 273 9.80 6.26 24.79
C LYS A 273 8.77 6.77 25.79
N ALA A 274 8.16 7.92 25.54
CA ALA A 274 7.09 8.45 26.40
C ALA A 274 5.89 7.50 26.46
N LEU A 275 5.50 6.92 25.31
CA LEU A 275 4.43 5.92 25.25
C LEU A 275 4.79 4.62 25.99
N ALA A 276 6.02 4.14 25.82
CA ALA A 276 6.50 2.94 26.48
C ALA A 276 6.53 3.09 28.01
N ALA A 277 6.88 4.28 28.53
CA ALA A 277 6.85 4.57 29.96
C ALA A 277 5.45 4.45 30.57
N GLU A 278 4.41 4.64 29.75
CA GLU A 278 3.00 4.51 30.13
C GLU A 278 2.38 3.15 29.78
N GLY A 279 3.19 2.20 29.29
CA GLY A 279 2.72 0.86 28.89
C GLY A 279 1.84 0.84 27.62
N ILE A 280 1.90 1.90 26.80
CA ILE A 280 1.09 2.03 25.59
C ILE A 280 1.81 1.37 24.42
N ALA A 281 1.11 0.47 23.72
CA ALA A 281 1.63 -0.17 22.52
C ALA A 281 1.87 0.88 21.41
N CYS A 282 3.10 0.93 20.90
CA CYS A 282 3.51 1.83 19.84
C CYS A 282 3.97 1.04 18.61
N THR A 283 3.32 1.29 17.47
CA THR A 283 3.76 0.80 16.16
C THR A 283 4.51 1.92 15.45
N VAL A 284 5.62 1.61 14.78
CA VAL A 284 6.33 2.58 13.93
C VAL A 284 6.23 2.14 12.48
N VAL A 285 5.75 3.02 11.63
CA VAL A 285 5.70 2.84 10.19
C VAL A 285 6.69 3.82 9.55
N PRO A 286 7.76 3.32 8.92
CA PRO A 286 8.75 4.18 8.28
C PRO A 286 8.14 4.95 7.13
N GLY A 287 8.73 6.11 6.84
CA GLY A 287 8.34 6.97 5.72
C GLY A 287 9.48 7.21 4.75
N ILE A 288 9.14 7.74 3.58
CA ILE A 288 10.15 8.13 2.61
C ILE A 288 10.84 9.42 3.11
N SER A 289 12.11 9.32 3.52
CA SER A 289 12.86 10.48 4.03
C SER A 289 13.11 11.51 2.94
N SER A 290 12.96 12.79 3.29
CA SER A 290 13.30 13.93 2.41
C SER A 290 14.79 13.99 2.09
N SER A 291 15.65 13.42 2.93
CA SER A 291 17.10 13.38 2.68
C SER A 291 17.49 12.55 1.44
N ILE A 292 16.60 11.71 0.94
CA ILE A 292 16.85 10.85 -0.23
C ILE A 292 15.89 11.22 -1.38
N SER A 293 14.60 11.31 -1.07
CA SER A 293 13.55 11.50 -2.08
C SER A 293 13.53 12.89 -2.70
N VAL A 294 13.73 13.95 -1.91
CA VAL A 294 13.71 15.32 -2.43
C VAL A 294 14.86 15.60 -3.39
N PRO A 295 16.13 15.19 -3.11
CA PRO A 295 17.18 15.22 -4.12
C PRO A 295 16.80 14.46 -5.39
N GLY A 296 16.27 13.24 -5.26
CA GLY A 296 15.86 12.40 -6.41
C GLY A 296 14.79 13.05 -7.28
N ALA A 297 13.76 13.64 -6.66
CA ALA A 297 12.70 14.38 -7.35
C ALA A 297 13.20 15.66 -8.05
N ALA A 298 14.36 16.18 -7.65
CA ALA A 298 15.05 17.28 -8.32
C ALA A 298 16.14 16.80 -9.31
N GLY A 299 16.19 15.50 -9.62
CA GLY A 299 17.17 14.89 -10.52
C GLY A 299 18.57 14.72 -9.93
N ILE A 300 18.73 14.79 -8.62
CA ILE A 300 20.01 14.68 -7.91
C ILE A 300 20.06 13.34 -7.18
N PRO A 301 20.79 12.33 -7.68
CA PRO A 301 20.97 11.09 -6.94
C PRO A 301 21.89 11.33 -5.74
N VAL A 302 21.55 10.82 -4.55
CA VAL A 302 22.40 11.00 -3.36
C VAL A 302 23.74 10.24 -3.44
N THR A 303 23.82 9.23 -4.31
CA THR A 303 25.03 8.50 -4.66
C THR A 303 25.09 8.29 -6.17
N HIS A 304 26.29 8.26 -6.75
CA HIS A 304 26.47 7.96 -8.16
C HIS A 304 27.83 7.32 -8.41
N ARG A 305 27.87 6.28 -9.24
CA ARG A 305 29.10 5.52 -9.51
C ARG A 305 30.17 6.44 -10.09
N GLY A 306 31.38 6.40 -9.52
CA GLY A 306 32.49 7.24 -9.95
C GLY A 306 32.39 8.71 -9.49
N VAL A 307 31.36 9.07 -8.73
CA VAL A 307 31.15 10.43 -8.20
C VAL A 307 31.07 10.42 -6.68
N ALA A 308 30.15 9.64 -6.08
CA ALA A 308 29.99 9.54 -4.64
C ALA A 308 29.66 8.11 -4.21
N HIS A 309 30.50 7.52 -3.35
CA HIS A 309 30.31 6.18 -2.76
C HIS A 309 29.75 6.23 -1.34
N GLU A 310 29.64 7.42 -0.76
CA GLU A 310 29.12 7.68 0.57
C GLU A 310 28.22 8.91 0.52
N PHE A 311 27.25 8.96 1.42
CA PHE A 311 26.48 10.18 1.68
C PHE A 311 26.24 10.33 3.18
N THR A 312 26.15 11.57 3.65
CA THR A 312 25.95 11.88 5.06
C THR A 312 24.79 12.86 5.19
N VAL A 313 23.86 12.53 6.09
CA VAL A 313 22.70 13.38 6.37
C VAL A 313 22.94 14.11 7.69
N VAL A 314 22.82 15.43 7.68
CA VAL A 314 23.16 16.30 8.81
C VAL A 314 22.01 17.25 9.10
N SER A 315 21.71 17.47 10.37
CA SER A 315 20.81 18.54 10.81
C SER A 315 21.59 19.84 10.96
N GLY A 316 21.17 20.88 10.24
CA GLY A 316 21.69 22.25 10.37
C GLY A 316 20.82 23.15 11.27
N HIS A 317 20.02 22.56 12.16
CA HIS A 317 19.10 23.31 13.03
C HIS A 317 19.81 24.33 13.94
N VAL A 318 21.05 24.04 14.32
CA VAL A 318 21.94 24.94 15.07
C VAL A 318 23.15 25.31 14.22
N ALA A 319 23.76 26.46 14.52
CA ALA A 319 24.94 26.92 13.79
C ALA A 319 26.18 26.06 14.13
N PRO A 320 27.19 25.97 13.25
CA PRO A 320 28.39 25.16 13.50
C PRO A 320 29.18 25.50 14.77
N ASP A 321 29.15 26.76 15.17
CA ASP A 321 29.83 27.32 16.35
C ASP A 321 28.97 27.30 17.63
N ASP A 322 27.72 26.83 17.54
CA ASP A 322 26.83 26.69 18.69
C ASP A 322 27.31 25.53 19.57
N GLU A 323 27.38 25.72 20.89
CA GLU A 323 27.79 24.69 21.85
C GLU A 323 26.92 23.41 21.79
N ARG A 324 25.68 23.53 21.29
CA ARG A 324 24.76 22.40 21.11
C ARG A 324 25.01 21.63 19.82
N SER A 325 25.86 22.14 18.92
CA SER A 325 26.23 21.44 17.69
C SER A 325 27.11 20.24 18.03
N LEU A 326 26.57 19.04 17.83
CA LEU A 326 27.30 17.79 17.99
C LEU A 326 28.02 17.34 16.70
N VAL A 327 27.95 18.15 15.64
CA VAL A 327 28.46 17.80 14.31
C VAL A 327 29.95 18.11 14.22
N ASP A 328 30.75 17.13 13.83
CA ASP A 328 32.17 17.30 13.51
C ASP A 328 32.33 17.92 12.10
N TRP A 329 32.14 19.24 12.03
CA TRP A 329 32.28 20.00 10.80
C TRP A 329 33.66 19.89 10.13
N PRO A 330 34.79 19.87 10.88
CA PRO A 330 36.10 19.59 10.30
C PRO A 330 36.15 18.25 9.56
N ALA A 331 35.63 17.16 10.15
CA ALA A 331 35.61 15.86 9.49
C ALA A 331 34.72 15.87 8.23
N LEU A 332 33.53 16.48 8.31
CA LEU A 332 32.63 16.59 7.16
C LEU A 332 33.23 17.37 5.98
N ALA A 333 34.06 18.38 6.26
CA ALA A 333 34.74 19.14 5.22
C ALA A 333 35.76 18.29 4.43
N GLN A 334 36.29 17.24 5.05
CA GLN A 334 37.26 16.31 4.46
C GLN A 334 36.61 15.17 3.67
N LEU A 335 35.31 14.92 3.88
CA LEU A 335 34.58 13.90 3.13
C LEU A 335 34.42 14.30 1.66
N ARG A 336 34.50 13.29 0.78
CA ARG A 336 34.39 13.47 -0.68
C ARG A 336 33.01 13.09 -1.22
N GLY A 337 32.20 12.40 -0.42
CA GLY A 337 30.83 12.04 -0.78
C GLY A 337 29.83 13.19 -0.76
N THR A 338 28.56 12.82 -0.77
CA THR A 338 27.44 13.76 -0.78
C THR A 338 27.07 14.16 0.64
N LEU A 339 26.97 15.46 0.93
CA LEU A 339 26.37 15.95 2.18
C LEU A 339 24.95 16.41 1.91
N VAL A 340 23.98 15.91 2.68
CA VAL A 340 22.59 16.34 2.64
C VAL A 340 22.26 17.02 3.96
N LEU A 341 21.95 18.32 3.92
CA LEU A 341 21.60 19.10 5.08
C LEU A 341 20.08 19.27 5.17
N LEU A 342 19.54 18.95 6.34
CA LEU A 342 18.14 19.18 6.71
C LEU A 342 18.07 20.32 7.72
N MET A 343 16.97 21.09 7.71
CA MET A 343 16.75 22.22 8.63
C MET A 343 17.89 23.27 8.63
N ALA A 344 18.56 23.45 7.49
CA ALA A 344 19.80 24.23 7.41
C ALA A 344 19.65 25.60 6.71
N VAL A 345 18.46 25.96 6.21
CA VAL A 345 18.23 27.17 5.39
C VAL A 345 18.78 28.43 6.08
N ASP A 346 18.39 28.69 7.32
CA ASP A 346 18.81 29.88 8.06
C ASP A 346 20.31 29.91 8.40
N LYS A 347 20.98 28.75 8.35
CA LYS A 347 22.40 28.58 8.75
C LYS A 347 23.32 28.25 7.60
N ILE A 348 22.81 28.17 6.37
CA ILE A 348 23.58 27.71 5.21
C ILE A 348 24.83 28.55 4.98
N GLY A 349 24.77 29.86 5.18
CA GLY A 349 25.94 30.73 5.04
C GLY A 349 27.03 30.47 6.09
N ALA A 350 26.65 30.17 7.34
CA ALA A 350 27.61 29.80 8.37
C ALA A 350 28.22 28.41 8.08
N ILE A 351 27.37 27.43 7.74
CA ILE A 351 27.79 26.08 7.39
C ILE A 351 28.76 26.08 6.21
N ALA A 352 28.47 26.82 5.15
CA ALA A 352 29.34 26.89 3.96
C ALA A 352 30.71 27.48 4.29
N ARG A 353 30.77 28.57 5.08
CA ARG A 353 32.04 29.15 5.53
C ARG A 353 32.84 28.17 6.37
N THR A 354 32.21 27.45 7.28
CA THR A 354 32.87 26.45 8.12
C THR A 354 33.45 25.30 7.28
N LEU A 355 32.69 24.77 6.32
CA LEU A 355 33.18 23.71 5.44
C LEU A 355 34.37 24.17 4.58
N ILE A 356 34.33 25.41 4.06
CA ILE A 356 35.45 25.99 3.30
C ILE A 356 36.68 26.17 4.20
N ALA A 357 36.50 26.74 5.40
CA ALA A 357 37.58 26.97 6.34
C ALA A 357 38.30 25.68 6.74
N HIS A 358 37.59 24.54 6.76
CA HIS A 358 38.14 23.23 7.04
C HIS A 358 38.53 22.43 5.79
N GLY A 359 38.68 23.08 4.63
CA GLY A 359 39.36 22.51 3.46
C GLY A 359 38.46 22.01 2.34
N LYS A 360 37.13 22.19 2.42
CA LYS A 360 36.24 21.87 1.30
C LYS A 360 36.33 22.93 0.22
N ALA A 361 36.42 22.54 -1.05
CA ALA A 361 36.61 23.47 -2.16
C ALA A 361 35.42 24.47 -2.28
N PRO A 362 35.65 25.80 -2.35
CA PRO A 362 34.59 26.80 -2.50
C PRO A 362 33.69 26.58 -3.73
N GLU A 363 34.22 25.95 -4.77
CA GLU A 363 33.56 25.64 -6.04
C GLU A 363 32.68 24.38 -5.96
N THR A 364 32.69 23.66 -4.83
CA THR A 364 31.85 22.47 -4.64
C THR A 364 30.39 22.83 -4.96
N PRO A 365 29.73 22.08 -5.88
CA PRO A 365 28.33 22.30 -6.21
C PRO A 365 27.40 22.15 -5.00
N VAL A 366 26.38 23.00 -4.97
CA VAL A 366 25.31 22.99 -3.96
C VAL A 366 23.96 23.17 -4.65
N ALA A 367 22.96 22.39 -4.25
CA ALA A 367 21.57 22.59 -4.64
C ALA A 367 20.69 22.76 -3.40
N LEU A 368 19.81 23.77 -3.40
CA LEU A 368 18.72 23.90 -2.44
C LEU A 368 17.42 23.49 -3.14
N VAL A 369 16.72 22.50 -2.59
CA VAL A 369 15.43 22.02 -3.11
C VAL A 369 14.35 22.35 -2.07
N GLN A 370 13.54 23.35 -2.38
CA GLN A 370 12.45 23.85 -1.55
C GLN A 370 11.12 23.20 -1.95
N GLU A 371 10.23 22.95 -0.97
CA GLU A 371 8.92 22.29 -1.15
C GLU A 371 9.04 21.00 -1.99
N GLY A 372 10.06 20.19 -1.69
CA GLY A 372 10.38 18.99 -2.47
C GLY A 372 9.19 18.06 -2.64
N THR A 373 9.04 17.48 -3.83
CA THR A 373 7.92 16.61 -4.27
C THR A 373 6.54 17.27 -4.37
N MET A 374 6.37 18.50 -3.88
CA MET A 374 5.10 19.21 -4.03
C MET A 374 5.02 19.96 -5.36
N ALA A 375 3.82 20.37 -5.77
CA ALA A 375 3.60 21.17 -6.97
C ALA A 375 4.39 22.50 -6.98
N ALA A 376 4.73 23.03 -5.81
CA ALA A 376 5.53 24.25 -5.64
C ALA A 376 7.04 24.00 -5.57
N GLN A 377 7.52 22.78 -5.89
CA GLN A 377 8.94 22.42 -5.82
C GLN A 377 9.81 23.42 -6.59
N ARG A 378 10.89 23.88 -5.95
CA ARG A 378 11.86 24.79 -6.56
C ARG A 378 13.29 24.36 -6.26
N ARG A 379 14.14 24.38 -7.29
CA ARG A 379 15.57 24.10 -7.18
C ARG A 379 16.39 25.37 -7.41
N VAL A 380 17.36 25.62 -6.55
CA VAL A 380 18.35 26.70 -6.68
C VAL A 380 19.74 26.08 -6.64
N ASP A 381 20.50 26.20 -7.74
CA ASP A 381 21.88 25.74 -7.83
C ASP A 381 22.89 26.87 -7.52
N ALA A 382 23.92 26.54 -6.76
CA ALA A 382 24.98 27.43 -6.30
C ALA A 382 26.29 26.64 -6.10
N THR A 383 27.33 27.32 -5.57
CA THR A 383 28.51 26.67 -5.00
C THR A 383 28.60 26.98 -3.51
N LEU A 384 29.51 26.32 -2.78
CA LEU A 384 29.77 26.68 -1.37
C LEU A 384 30.14 28.16 -1.21
N ALA A 385 30.86 28.75 -2.17
CA ALA A 385 31.22 30.16 -2.14
C ALA A 385 30.00 31.10 -2.26
N THR A 386 28.99 30.72 -3.06
CA THR A 386 27.89 31.63 -3.44
C THR A 386 26.56 31.31 -2.77
N VAL A 387 26.43 30.16 -2.10
CA VAL A 387 25.13 29.66 -1.61
C VAL A 387 24.45 30.61 -0.64
N ALA A 388 25.21 31.32 0.20
CA ALA A 388 24.66 32.27 1.17
C ALA A 388 23.92 33.43 0.46
N GLU A 389 24.57 34.03 -0.54
CA GLU A 389 24.01 35.15 -1.30
C GLU A 389 22.86 34.69 -2.19
N ARG A 390 23.00 33.53 -2.85
CA ARG A 390 21.95 32.96 -3.70
C ARG A 390 20.71 32.60 -2.89
N ALA A 391 20.84 32.02 -1.70
CA ALA A 391 19.68 31.70 -0.86
C ALA A 391 18.86 32.95 -0.49
N VAL A 392 19.53 34.09 -0.26
CA VAL A 392 18.86 35.37 0.01
C VAL A 392 18.26 35.98 -1.26
N ALA A 393 19.04 36.04 -2.34
CA ALA A 393 18.60 36.64 -3.61
C ALA A 393 17.38 35.91 -4.20
N GLU A 394 17.32 34.59 -4.01
CA GLU A 394 16.24 33.73 -4.48
C GLU A 394 15.13 33.56 -3.43
N ASP A 395 15.19 34.23 -2.28
CA ASP A 395 14.22 34.10 -1.17
C ASP A 395 13.91 32.63 -0.84
N VAL A 396 14.95 31.82 -0.62
CA VAL A 396 14.80 30.40 -0.25
C VAL A 396 14.26 30.31 1.18
N ARG A 397 13.13 29.61 1.34
CA ARG A 397 12.45 29.43 2.62
C ARG A 397 12.40 27.97 3.03
N SER A 398 12.15 27.73 4.31
CA SER A 398 11.86 26.38 4.81
C SER A 398 10.44 25.96 4.43
N PRO A 399 10.20 24.65 4.17
CA PRO A 399 11.16 23.55 4.18
C PRO A 399 12.01 23.47 2.90
N ALA A 400 13.31 23.24 3.05
CA ALA A 400 14.21 22.92 1.95
C ALA A 400 15.29 21.90 2.36
N VAL A 401 15.66 21.05 1.40
CA VAL A 401 16.76 20.09 1.51
C VAL A 401 17.95 20.65 0.73
N ILE A 402 19.13 20.67 1.36
CA ILE A 402 20.34 21.21 0.74
C ILE A 402 21.30 20.06 0.45
N VAL A 403 21.74 19.92 -0.80
CA VAL A 403 22.66 18.88 -1.24
C VAL A 403 23.98 19.54 -1.62
N ILE A 404 25.10 19.03 -1.09
CA ILE A 404 26.45 19.54 -1.35
C ILE A 404 27.29 18.37 -1.90
N GLY A 405 27.88 18.56 -3.07
CA GLY A 405 28.76 17.58 -3.70
C GLY A 405 28.54 17.43 -5.20
N ASP A 406 29.45 16.71 -5.85
CA ASP A 406 29.51 16.61 -7.31
C ASP A 406 28.27 15.94 -7.93
N VAL A 407 27.49 15.19 -7.15
CA VAL A 407 26.21 14.59 -7.59
C VAL A 407 25.19 15.63 -8.07
N VAL A 408 25.28 16.88 -7.61
CA VAL A 408 24.41 17.98 -8.05
C VAL A 408 24.54 18.24 -9.56
N ALA A 409 25.74 18.06 -10.11
CA ALA A 409 26.03 18.29 -11.53
C ALA A 409 25.68 17.09 -12.44
N VAL A 410 25.54 15.89 -11.87
CA VAL A 410 25.22 14.66 -12.62
C VAL A 410 23.84 14.78 -13.28
N GLY A 411 22.84 15.27 -12.54
CA GLY A 411 21.46 15.43 -13.03
C GLY A 411 21.28 16.48 -14.13
N ALA A 412 22.13 17.52 -14.13
CA ALA A 412 22.03 18.62 -15.09
C ALA A 412 22.46 18.23 -16.52
N SER A 413 23.14 17.10 -16.69
CA SER A 413 23.88 16.77 -17.92
C SER A 413 23.24 15.69 -18.80
N SER A 414 22.17 14.99 -18.39
CA SER A 414 21.69 13.86 -19.22
C SER A 414 20.25 13.34 -19.07
N VAL A 415 19.41 13.77 -18.13
CA VAL A 415 18.04 13.21 -18.02
C VAL A 415 17.04 14.25 -17.51
N SER A 416 16.09 14.68 -18.35
CA SER A 416 14.85 15.27 -17.84
C SER A 416 13.99 14.11 -17.32
N LEU A 417 13.99 13.89 -16.02
CA LEU A 417 12.99 13.02 -15.41
C LEU A 417 11.64 13.76 -15.50
N PRO A 418 10.58 13.16 -16.06
CA PRO A 418 9.25 13.77 -15.99
C PRO A 418 8.89 13.99 -14.52
N ALA A 419 8.26 15.12 -14.21
CA ALA A 419 7.57 15.27 -12.93
C ALA A 419 6.51 14.17 -12.85
N GLY A 420 6.61 13.34 -11.81
CA GLY A 420 5.65 12.27 -11.53
C GLY A 420 4.27 12.81 -11.24
#